data_AF-A0A7W1BXI8-F1
#
_entry.id   AF-A0A7W1BXI8-F1
#
_cell.length_a   1.000
_cell.length_b   1.000
_cell.length_c   1.000
_cell.angle_alpha   90.00
_cell.angle_beta   90.00
_cell.angle_gamma   90.00
#
_symmetry.space_group_name_H-M   'P 1'
#
loop_
_entity.id
_entity.type
_entity.pdbx_description
1 polymer ?
#
loop_
_entity_poly.entity_id
_entity_poly.type
_entity_poly.pdbx_seq_one_letter_code
_entity_poly.pdbx_strand_id
1 'polypeptide(L)' 'EDDSEIMIITQQAKLIRIEANQIRKTGRSAQGVRLIKTDAGDKVTSASLVEAAEEEIEETPAS' A
#
# COMPACT_ATOMS: atom_id res chain seq x y z
N GLU A 1 -16.51 3.47 -3.28
CA GLU A 1 -15.41 3.60 -2.31
C GLU A 1 -14.49 2.37 -2.37
N ASP A 2 -14.36 1.74 -3.56
CA ASP A 2 -13.70 0.44 -3.71
C ASP A 2 -12.31 0.53 -4.36
N ASP A 3 -11.96 1.71 -4.87
CA ASP A 3 -10.71 1.99 -5.58
C ASP A 3 -9.78 2.86 -4.71
N SER A 4 -9.57 2.47 -3.46
CA SER A 4 -8.57 3.11 -2.61
C SER A 4 -7.40 2.16 -2.37
N GLU A 5 -6.20 2.69 -2.28
CA GLU A 5 -4.99 1.94 -1.95
C GLU A 5 -4.44 2.41 -0.61
N ILE A 6 -3.83 1.49 0.13
CA ILE A 6 -2.95 1.86 1.23
C ILE A 6 -1.52 1.90 0.68
N MET A 7 -0.91 3.08 0.77
CA MET A 7 0.50 3.27 0.49
C MET A 7 1.30 3.18 1.79
N ILE A 8 2.32 2.33 1.81
CA ILE A 8 3.21 2.10 2.95
C ILE A 8 4.64 2.43 2.53
N ILE A 9 5.34 3.19 3.36
CA ILE A 9 6.76 3.52 3.18
C ILE A 9 7.55 2.94 4.34
N THR A 10 8.71 2.35 4.03
CA THR A 10 9.64 1.75 4.99
C THR A 10 10.90 2.60 5.16
N GLN A 11 11.68 2.32 6.22
CA GLN A 11 12.94 3.01 6.50
C GLN A 11 13.97 2.80 5.38
N GLN A 12 13.91 1.67 4.69
CA GLN A 12 14.78 1.35 3.56
C GLN A 12 14.21 1.81 2.21
N ALA A 13 13.35 2.84 2.22
CA ALA A 13 12.79 3.48 1.03
C ALA A 13 11.97 2.54 0.11
N LYS A 14 11.45 1.42 0.64
CA LYS A 14 10.46 0.61 -0.10
C LYS A 14 9.09 1.27 -0.02
N LEU A 15 8.47 1.46 -1.18
CA LEU A 15 7.10 1.91 -1.34
C LEU A 15 6.24 0.69 -1.72
N ILE A 16 5.17 0.46 -0.97
CA ILE A 16 4.28 -0.68 -1.15
C ILE A 16 2.86 -0.14 -1.28
N ARG A 17 2.14 -0.59 -2.31
CA ARG A 17 0.72 -0.27 -2.53
C ARG A 17 -0.11 -1.54 -2.38
N ILE A 18 -1.23 -1.43 -1.67
CA ILE A 18 -2.14 -2.55 -1.43
C ILE A 18 -3.56 -2.02 -1.65
N GLU A 19 -4.30 -2.65 -2.55
CA GLU A 19 -5.73 -2.38 -2.73
C GLU A 19 -6.47 -2.56 -1.40
N ALA A 20 -7.20 -1.55 -0.97
CA ALA A 20 -7.92 -1.58 0.31
C ALA A 20 -8.99 -2.66 0.34
N ASN A 21 -9.56 -3.03 -0.82
CA ASN A 21 -10.56 -4.07 -0.96
C ASN A 21 -10.02 -5.49 -0.66
N GLN A 22 -8.70 -5.72 -0.78
CA GLN A 22 -8.05 -7.00 -0.48
C GLN A 22 -7.79 -7.18 1.03
N ILE A 23 -7.92 -6.11 1.80
CA ILE A 23 -7.65 -6.13 3.23
C ILE A 23 -8.86 -6.66 3.98
N ARG A 24 -8.63 -7.72 4.77
CA ARG A 24 -9.69 -8.33 5.58
C ARG A 24 -10.28 -7.32 6.57
N LYS A 25 -11.57 -7.02 6.41
CA LYS A 25 -12.35 -6.23 7.37
C LYS A 25 -12.33 -6.91 8.72
N THR A 26 -11.92 -6.17 9.74
CA THR A 26 -11.78 -6.66 11.11
C THR A 26 -12.40 -5.66 12.08
N GLY A 27 -13.04 -6.16 13.15
CA GLY A 27 -13.65 -5.32 14.19
C GLY A 27 -12.64 -4.55 15.04
N ARG A 28 -13.09 -3.46 15.67
CA ARG A 28 -12.25 -2.51 16.42
C ARG A 28 -11.51 -3.10 17.62
N SER A 29 -12.01 -4.19 18.20
CA SER A 29 -11.40 -4.87 19.35
C SER A 29 -10.32 -5.89 18.97
N ALA A 30 -10.06 -6.09 17.67
CA ALA A 30 -9.09 -7.07 17.21
C ALA A 30 -7.69 -6.48 17.06
N GLN A 31 -6.69 -7.36 17.00
CA GLN A 31 -5.30 -7.02 16.73
C GLN A 31 -5.04 -6.63 15.26
N GLY A 32 -5.96 -6.97 14.35
CA GLY A 32 -5.80 -6.76 12.91
C GLY A 32 -5.03 -7.88 12.22
N VAL A 33 -4.66 -7.64 10.96
CA VAL A 33 -3.92 -8.57 10.10
C VAL A 33 -2.58 -7.97 9.68
N ARG A 34 -1.59 -8.82 9.42
CA ARG A 34 -0.31 -8.37 8.88
C ARG A 34 -0.46 -8.11 7.37
N LEU A 35 -0.24 -6.87 6.95
CA LEU A 35 -0.29 -6.47 5.53
C LEU A 35 1.01 -6.78 4.79
N ILE A 36 2.15 -6.45 5.41
CA ILE A 36 3.48 -6.65 4.80
C ILE A 36 4.41 -7.38 5.77
N LYS A 37 5.39 -8.09 5.20
CA LYS A 37 6.55 -8.58 5.94
C LYS A 37 7.73 -7.68 5.59
N THR A 38 8.30 -7.02 6.58
CA THR A 38 9.56 -6.28 6.42
C THR A 38 10.75 -7.21 6.60
N ASP A 39 11.87 -6.83 6.00
CA ASP A 39 13.15 -7.52 6.19
C ASP A 39 13.70 -7.27 7.61
N ALA A 40 14.71 -8.03 8.00
CA ALA A 40 15.36 -7.87 9.29
C ALA A 40 15.93 -6.45 9.44
N GLY A 41 15.52 -5.75 10.50
CA GLY A 41 15.93 -4.38 10.77
C GLY A 41 15.15 -3.30 10.00
N ASP A 42 14.29 -3.67 9.05
CA ASP A 42 13.44 -2.74 8.32
C ASP A 42 12.11 -2.53 9.04
N LYS A 43 11.63 -1.28 9.03
CA LYS A 43 10.43 -0.84 9.74
C LYS A 43 9.59 0.06 8.86
N VAL A 44 8.28 0.00 9.05
CA VAL A 44 7.34 0.97 8.46
C VAL A 44 7.57 2.33 9.10
N THR A 45 7.71 3.37 8.28
CA THR A 45 7.82 4.77 8.71
C THR A 45 6.53 5.55 8.49
N SER A 46 5.79 5.22 7.43
CA SER A 46 4.56 5.91 7.07
C SER A 46 3.56 4.95 6.44
N ALA A 47 2.28 5.23 6.64
CA ALA A 47 1.18 4.60 5.93
C ALA A 47 0.07 5.63 5.70
N SER A 48 -0.48 5.66 4.49
CA SER A 48 -1.54 6.59 4.08
C SER A 48 -2.54 5.91 3.17
N LEU A 49 -3.82 6.25 3.30
CA LEU A 49 -4.83 5.90 2.33
C LEU A 49 -4.74 6.90 1.16
N VAL A 50 -4.75 6.40 -0.06
CA VAL A 50 -4.77 7.19 -1.28
C VAL A 50 -5.90 6.69 -2.18
N GLU A 51 -6.48 7.59 -2.96
CA GLU A 51 -7.36 7.20 -4.05
C GLU A 51 -6.53 6.48 -5.11
N ALA A 52 -7.07 5.40 -5.69
CA ALA A 52 -6.41 4.71 -6.79
C ALA A 52 -6.28 5.70 -7.95
N ALA A 53 -5.05 5.92 -8.39
CA ALA A 53 -4.80 6.64 -9.62
C ALA A 53 -5.10 5.71 -10.78
N GLU A 54 -5.84 6.17 -11.78
CA GLU A 54 -5.81 5.55 -13.09
C GLU A 54 -4.36 5.63 -13.58
N GLU A 55 -3.70 4.48 -13.78
CA GLU A 55 -2.39 4.45 -14.42
C GLU A 55 -2.55 4.92 -15.86
N GLU A 56 -2.35 6.22 -16.10
CA GLU A 56 -2.08 6.74 -17.43
C GLU A 56 -0.67 6.27 -17.80
N ILE A 57 -0.61 5.07 -18.36
CA ILE A 57 0.56 4.57 -19.09
C ILE A 57 0.77 5.51 -20.28
N GLU A 58 1.56 6.56 -20.07
CA GLU A 58 2.11 7.36 -21.16
C GLU A 58 3.09 6.45 -21.91
N GLU A 59 2.59 5.74 -22.93
CA GLU A 59 3.43 5.09 -23.92
C GLU A 59 4.30 6.18 -24.55
N THR A 60 5.53 6.33 -24.05
CA THR A 60 6.53 7.14 -24.74
C THR A 60 6.86 6.38 -26.03
N PRO A 61 6.48 6.85 -27.24
CA PRO A 61 6.90 6.17 -28.44
C PRO A 61 8.42 6.27 -28.49
N ALA A 62 9.10 5.14 -28.41
CA ALA A 62 10.52 5.07 -28.62
C ALA A 62 10.82 5.58 -30.05
N SER A 63 11.51 6.72 -30.14
CA SER A 63 12.17 7.18 -31.35
C SER A 63 13.57 7.67 -31.03
#